data_AF-A0A7Y2NF34-F1
#
_entry.id   AF-A0A7Y2NF34-F1
#
_cell.length_a   1.000
_cell.length_b   1.000
_cell.length_c   1.000
_cell.angle_alpha   90.00
_cell.angle_beta   90.00
_cell.angle_gamma   90.00
#
_symmetry.space_group_name_H-M   'P 1'
#
loop_
_entity.id
_entity.type
_entity.pdbx_description
1 polymer ?
#
loop_
_entity_poly.entity_id
_entity_poly.type
_entity_poly.pdbx_seq_one_letter_code
_entity_poly.pdbx_strand_id
1 'polypeptide(L)' 'MAESTLELVVRNDIQPVCPHCEKELAMVFTRGRGFPLFQGRNNVFFCPECHKVLGFAQGRMA' A
#
# COMPACT_ATOMS: atom_id res chain seq x y z
N MET A 1 -8.99 -21.98 26.22
CA MET A 1 -8.40 -21.20 25.10
C MET A 1 -9.44 -20.15 24.76
N ALA A 2 -9.16 -18.87 25.00
CA ALA A 2 -10.15 -17.82 24.77
C ALA A 2 -10.24 -17.57 23.25
N GLU A 3 -11.40 -17.87 22.67
CA GLU A 3 -11.70 -17.58 21.28
C GLU A 3 -12.09 -16.09 21.19
N SER A 4 -11.14 -15.25 20.82
CA SER A 4 -11.42 -13.83 20.56
C SER A 4 -11.93 -13.69 19.13
N THR A 5 -13.23 -13.48 18.97
CA THR A 5 -13.84 -13.08 17.70
C THR A 5 -13.31 -11.70 17.31
N LEU A 6 -12.67 -11.62 16.14
CA LEU A 6 -12.21 -10.37 15.57
C LEU A 6 -13.33 -9.76 14.74
N GLU A 7 -13.76 -8.55 15.10
CA GLU A 7 -14.72 -7.78 14.31
C GLU A 7 -13.96 -6.97 13.24
N LEU A 8 -14.35 -7.16 11.98
CA LEU A 8 -13.83 -6.37 10.87
C LEU A 8 -14.69 -5.13 10.67
N VAL A 9 -14.13 -3.95 10.94
CA VAL A 9 -14.78 -2.66 10.72
C VAL A 9 -14.01 -1.89 9.66
N VAL A 10 -14.72 -1.43 8.61
CA VAL A 10 -14.13 -0.55 7.60
C VAL A 10 -14.10 0.89 8.14
N ARG A 11 -12.91 1.47 8.23
CA ARG A 11 -12.69 2.84 8.71
C ARG A 11 -11.96 3.63 7.62
N ASN A 12 -12.67 4.59 7.01
CA ASN A 12 -12.12 5.47 5.99
C ASN A 12 -11.67 6.83 6.57
N ASP A 13 -11.94 7.06 7.85
CA ASP A 13 -11.62 8.27 8.61
C ASP A 13 -10.22 8.24 9.23
N ILE A 14 -9.58 7.06 9.26
CA ILE A 14 -8.26 6.88 9.84
C ILE A 14 -7.23 6.89 8.71
N GLN A 15 -6.27 7.80 8.80
CA GLN A 15 -5.10 7.80 7.92
C GLN A 15 -4.14 6.69 8.34
N PRO A 16 -3.60 5.89 7.40
CA PRO A 16 -2.59 4.90 7.74
C PRO A 16 -1.31 5.59 8.20
N VAL A 17 -0.55 4.93 9.07
CA VAL A 17 0.76 5.41 9.53
C VAL A 17 1.86 4.62 8.83
N CYS A 18 2.93 5.31 8.46
CA CYS A 18 4.10 4.65 7.88
C CYS A 18 4.76 3.73 8.93
N PRO A 19 4.92 2.43 8.66
CA PRO A 19 5.53 1.49 9.61
C PRO A 19 7.05 1.72 9.80
N HIS A 20 7.65 2.61 9.01
CA HIS A 20 9.10 2.84 9.04
C HIS A 20 9.52 4.17 9.67
N CYS A 21 8.68 5.20 9.57
CA CYS A 21 8.98 6.53 10.11
C CYS A 21 7.87 7.09 10.99
N GLU A 22 6.80 6.32 11.22
CA GLU A 22 5.70 6.63 12.13
C GLU A 22 4.93 7.92 11.81
N LYS A 23 5.13 8.49 10.62
CA LYS A 23 4.37 9.63 10.11
C LYS A 23 3.05 9.18 9.48
N GLU A 24 2.02 9.98 9.63
CA GLU A 24 0.73 9.80 8.94
C GLU A 24 0.90 9.88 7.41
N LEU A 25 0.24 8.97 6.70
CA LEU A 25 0.29 8.85 5.25
C LEU A 25 -0.99 9.38 4.61
N ALA A 26 -1.10 10.70 4.46
CA ALA A 26 -2.19 11.32 3.69
C ALA A 26 -2.14 10.98 2.20
N MET A 27 -0.96 10.58 1.69
CA MET A 27 -0.75 10.14 0.32
C MET A 27 0.39 9.13 0.24
N VAL A 28 0.43 8.39 -0.88
CA VAL A 28 1.47 7.40 -1.16
C VAL A 28 2.03 7.65 -2.54
N PHE A 29 3.35 7.63 -2.68
CA PHE A 29 3.98 7.74 -3.99
C PHE A 29 4.02 6.37 -4.65
N THR A 30 3.88 6.36 -5.98
CA THR A 30 3.94 5.13 -6.76
C THR A 30 4.89 5.28 -7.93
N ARG A 31 5.61 4.20 -8.24
CA ARG A 31 6.45 4.09 -9.43
C ARG A 31 6.12 2.80 -10.16
N GLY A 32 5.49 2.95 -11.32
CA GLY A 32 5.23 1.85 -12.24
C GLY A 32 6.44 1.55 -13.14
N ARG A 33 6.74 0.28 -13.35
CA ARG A 33 7.55 -0.19 -14.48
C ARG A 33 6.68 -1.06 -15.38
N GLY A 34 6.26 -0.50 -16.51
CA GLY A 34 5.52 -1.23 -17.55
C GLY A 34 5.47 -0.42 -18.83
N PHE A 35 5.84 -1.02 -19.95
CA PHE A 35 5.52 -0.50 -21.28
C PHE A 35 4.00 -0.65 -21.49
N PRO A 36 3.33 0.30 -22.16
CA PRO A 36 1.87 0.39 -22.19
C PRO A 36 1.11 -0.80 -22.81
N LEU A 37 1.79 -1.77 -23.45
CA LEU A 37 1.13 -2.75 -24.31
C LEU A 37 1.22 -4.23 -23.87
N PHE A 38 2.22 -4.68 -23.11
CA PHE A 38 2.42 -6.15 -22.93
C PHE A 38 3.00 -6.64 -21.59
N GLN A 39 3.35 -5.76 -20.64
CA GLN A 39 3.83 -6.18 -19.33
C GLN A 39 2.89 -5.68 -18.24
N GLY A 40 2.41 -6.61 -17.41
CA GLY A 40 1.55 -6.32 -16.26
C GLY A 40 2.11 -5.16 -15.44
N ARG A 41 1.23 -4.25 -15.03
CA ARG A 41 1.62 -3.05 -14.28
C ARG A 41 2.14 -3.47 -12.91
N ASN A 42 3.47 -3.42 -12.77
CA ASN A 42 4.15 -3.58 -11.49
C ASN A 42 4.37 -2.18 -10.91
N ASN A 43 3.60 -1.84 -9.89
CA ASN A 43 3.67 -0.58 -9.17
C ASN A 43 4.33 -0.80 -7.81
N VAL A 44 5.37 -0.02 -7.51
CA VAL A 44 5.96 0.06 -6.18
C VAL A 44 5.37 1.26 -5.47
N PHE A 45 4.80 1.06 -4.28
CA PHE A 45 4.35 2.13 -3.40
C PHE A 45 5.39 2.44 -2.33
N PHE A 46 5.63 3.72 -2.07
CA PHE A 46 6.62 4.16 -1.09
C PHE A 46 6.19 5.43 -0.36
N CYS A 47 6.70 5.59 0.86
CA CYS A 47 6.37 6.72 1.73
C CYS A 47 6.96 8.03 1.15
N PRO A 48 6.20 9.14 1.12
CA PRO A 48 6.71 10.43 0.65
C PRO A 48 7.78 11.04 1.58
N GLU A 49 7.78 10.66 2.85
CA GLU A 49 8.64 11.27 3.87
C GLU A 49 9.99 10.56 4.01
N CYS A 50 9.98 9.22 4.06
CA CYS A 50 11.20 8.43 4.26
C CYS A 50 11.62 7.63 3.02
N HIS A 51 10.83 7.68 1.94
CA HIS A 51 11.07 6.97 0.67
C HIS A 51 11.17 5.44 0.76
N LYS A 52 10.86 4.85 1.93
CA LYS A 52 10.85 3.39 2.12
C LYS A 52 9.62 2.78 1.45
N VAL A 53 9.82 1.56 0.94
CA VAL A 53 8.78 0.79 0.25
C VAL A 53 7.71 0.36 1.24
N LEU A 54 6.45 0.61 0.89
CA LEU A 54 5.25 0.25 1.65
C LEU A 54 4.56 -0.97 1.07
N GLY A 55 4.68 -1.20 -0.24
CA GLY A 55 4.09 -2.38 -0.87
C GLY A 55 4.29 -2.41 -2.37
N PHE A 56 3.84 -3.50 -2.98
CA PHE A 56 3.86 -3.72 -4.41
C PHE A 56 2.44 -4.05 -4.87
N ALA A 57 2.00 -3.46 -5.97
CA ALA A 57 0.84 -3.97 -6.71
C ALA A 57 1.33 -4.59 -8.01
N GLN A 58 0.92 -5.84 -8.24
CA GLN A 58 1.05 -6.52 -9.51
C GLN A 58 -0.34 -6.65 -10.12
N GLY A 59 -0.60 -5.91 -11.20
CA GLY A 59 -1.79 -6.15 -12.01
C GLY A 59 -1.66 -7.50 -12.71
N ARG A 60 -2.54 -8.46 -12.39
CA ARG A 60 -2.72 -9.64 -13.23
C ARG A 60 -3.39 -9.20 -14.53
N MET A 61 -2.77 -9.50 -15.67
CA MET A 61 -3.44 -9.35 -16.96
C MET A 61 -4.45 -10.50 -17.07
N ALA A 62 -5.68 -10.18 -17.48
CA ALA A 62 -6.68 -11.16 -17.89
C ALA A 62 -6.37 -11.67 -19.31
#